data_AF-A0A109LEN8-F1
#
_entry.id   AF-A0A109LEN8-F1
#
_cell.length_a   1.000
_cell.length_b   1.000
_cell.length_c   1.000
_cell.angle_alpha   90.00
_cell.angle_beta   90.00
_cell.angle_gamma   90.00
#
_symmetry.space_group_name_H-M   'P 1'
#
loop_
_entity.id
_entity.type
_entity.pdbx_description
1 polymer ?
#
loop_
_entity_poly.entity_id
_entity_poly.type
_entity_poly.pdbx_seq_one_letter_code
_entity_poly.pdbx_strand_id
1 'polypeptide(L)'
;MYESPSWLHELWIARETLWAGFQASVAVSALAIVFGTLIGIVAGLILTYGKFWVRAPFRLYVDLIRGTPVFVLVLACFYMLPALGWQISAFQAGAVGLTLFCGSHVSEIVRGALQAIPRGQLEAGKAIGLTFYQSLGYVLLPQALRQILPTWVNSSTEIVKASTLLSVIGVAELLLSTQQVIARTFMTLEFYLFAGFLFFVINYAIELFGRYIEKRVALP
;
A
#
# COMPACT_ATOMS: atom_id res chain seq x y z
N MET A 1 29.73 3.09 40.04
CA MET A 1 28.64 3.77 39.31
C MET A 1 28.54 3.04 37.98
N TYR A 2 27.49 2.25 37.75
CA TYR A 2 27.33 1.56 36.47
C TYR A 2 26.98 2.65 35.45
N GLU A 3 27.88 2.97 34.53
CA GLU A 3 27.54 3.89 33.45
C GLU A 3 26.46 3.21 32.61
N SER A 4 25.35 3.90 32.38
CA SER A 4 24.34 3.42 31.45
C SER A 4 25.02 3.25 30.08
N PRO A 5 24.91 2.06 29.44
CA PRO A 5 25.50 1.85 28.12
C PRO A 5 25.05 2.94 27.16
N SER A 6 25.98 3.39 26.30
CA SER A 6 25.68 4.44 25.34
C SER A 6 24.63 3.96 24.33
N TRP A 7 23.81 4.89 23.82
CA TRP A 7 22.80 4.55 22.81
C TRP A 7 23.39 3.82 21.60
N LEU A 8 24.61 4.20 21.17
CA LEU A 8 25.30 3.55 20.05
C LEU A 8 25.64 2.08 20.35
N HIS A 9 25.97 1.75 21.59
CA HIS A 9 26.22 0.38 22.01
C HIS A 9 24.93 -0.46 21.95
N GLU A 10 23.84 0.07 22.51
CA GLU A 10 22.53 -0.59 22.47
C GLU A 10 22.01 -0.75 21.05
N LEU A 11 22.18 0.27 20.20
CA LEU A 11 21.85 0.19 18.78
C LEU A 11 22.65 -0.92 18.07
N TRP A 12 23.95 -1.02 18.36
CA TRP A 12 24.80 -2.05 17.78
C TRP A 12 24.34 -3.46 18.17
N ILE A 13 23.90 -3.66 19.41
CA ILE A 13 23.33 -4.93 19.88
C ILE A 13 21.99 -5.21 19.19
N ALA A 14 21.13 -4.19 19.09
CA ALA A 14 19.79 -4.30 18.53
C ALA A 14 19.74 -4.40 17.00
N ARG A 15 20.85 -4.14 16.29
CA ARG A 15 20.89 -4.00 14.83
C ARG A 15 20.23 -5.14 14.06
N GLU A 16 20.43 -6.39 14.50
CA GLU A 16 19.88 -7.57 13.80
C GLU A 16 18.35 -7.63 13.96
N THR A 17 17.85 -7.30 15.15
CA THR A 17 16.41 -7.25 15.44
C THR A 17 15.74 -6.13 14.65
N LEU A 18 16.35 -4.94 14.63
CA LEU A 18 15.84 -3.80 13.88
C LEU A 18 15.93 -4.02 12.37
N TRP A 19 16.99 -4.66 11.88
CA TRP A 19 17.14 -4.99 10.47
C TRP A 19 16.11 -6.03 10.00
N ALA A 20 15.86 -7.07 10.80
CA ALA A 20 14.81 -8.05 10.52
C ALA A 20 13.42 -7.39 10.51
N GLY A 21 13.14 -6.51 11.49
CA GLY A 21 11.90 -5.73 11.53
C GLY A 21 11.73 -4.81 10.33
N PHE A 22 12.80 -4.12 9.94
CA PHE A 22 12.84 -3.27 8.74
C PHE A 22 12.52 -4.07 7.47
N GLN A 23 13.17 -5.22 7.30
CA GLN A 23 12.91 -6.11 6.16
C GLN A 23 11.46 -6.61 6.15
N ALA A 24 10.90 -6.95 7.31
CA ALA A 24 9.50 -7.36 7.43
C ALA A 24 8.52 -6.24 7.06
N SER A 25 8.76 -4.99 7.50
CA SER A 25 7.96 -3.82 7.09
C SER A 25 8.02 -3.61 5.57
N VAL A 26 9.23 -3.64 4.99
CA VAL A 26 9.41 -3.47 3.54
C VAL A 26 8.72 -4.60 2.78
N ALA A 27 8.89 -5.85 3.21
CA ALA A 27 8.30 -7.01 2.55
C ALA A 27 6.77 -6.95 2.57
N VAL A 28 6.15 -6.68 3.72
CA VAL A 28 4.69 -6.66 3.83
C VAL A 28 4.09 -5.49 3.04
N SER A 29 4.72 -4.32 3.08
CA SER A 29 4.29 -3.17 2.29
C SER A 29 4.45 -3.40 0.79
N ALA A 30 5.58 -3.97 0.35
CA ALA A 30 5.80 -4.28 -1.06
C ALA A 30 4.78 -5.29 -1.59
N LEU A 31 4.51 -6.37 -0.85
CA LEU A 31 3.47 -7.34 -1.20
C LEU A 31 2.09 -6.68 -1.30
N ALA A 32 1.71 -5.90 -0.29
CA ALA A 32 0.43 -5.21 -0.27
C ALA A 32 0.27 -4.19 -1.40
N ILE A 33 1.32 -3.41 -1.71
CA ILE A 33 1.32 -2.46 -2.81
C ILE A 33 1.21 -3.19 -4.14
N VAL A 34 2.00 -4.24 -4.38
CA VAL A 34 1.99 -4.98 -5.66
C VAL A 34 0.64 -5.64 -5.90
N PHE A 35 0.18 -6.48 -4.96
CA PHE A 35 -1.09 -7.20 -5.12
C PHE A 35 -2.29 -6.27 -5.04
N GLY A 36 -2.25 -5.26 -4.16
CA GLY A 36 -3.28 -4.23 -4.06
C GLY A 36 -3.39 -3.43 -5.36
N THR A 37 -2.27 -3.07 -5.98
CA THR A 37 -2.29 -2.37 -7.28
C THR A 37 -2.91 -3.22 -8.37
N LEU A 38 -2.57 -4.51 -8.44
CA LEU A 38 -3.17 -5.43 -9.42
C LEU A 38 -4.68 -5.55 -9.22
N ILE A 39 -5.14 -5.77 -7.98
CA ILE A 39 -6.57 -5.82 -7.64
C ILE A 39 -7.24 -4.49 -7.98
N GLY A 40 -6.60 -3.37 -7.64
CA GLY A 40 -7.12 -2.03 -7.86
C GLY A 40 -7.28 -1.69 -9.33
N ILE A 41 -6.30 -2.03 -10.19
CA ILE A 41 -6.42 -1.81 -11.64
C ILE A 41 -7.61 -2.58 -12.21
N VAL A 42 -7.73 -3.87 -11.86
CA VAL A 42 -8.83 -4.72 -12.34
C VAL A 42 -10.17 -4.20 -11.84
N ALA A 43 -10.30 -3.97 -10.53
CA ALA A 43 -11.52 -3.45 -9.91
C ALA A 43 -11.89 -2.07 -10.47
N GLY A 44 -10.93 -1.16 -10.62
CA GLY A 44 -11.15 0.19 -11.16
C GLY A 44 -11.66 0.17 -12.60
N LEU A 45 -11.10 -0.69 -13.46
CA LEU A 45 -11.58 -0.88 -14.83
C LEU A 45 -13.02 -1.42 -14.86
N ILE A 46 -13.32 -2.44 -14.05
CA ILE A 46 -14.67 -3.01 -13.93
C ILE A 46 -15.65 -1.97 -13.39
N LEU A 47 -15.25 -1.17 -12.40
CA LEU A 47 -16.09 -0.11 -11.84
C LEU A 47 -16.37 1.03 -12.83
N THR A 48 -15.46 1.24 -13.78
CA THR A 48 -15.57 2.29 -14.81
C THR A 48 -16.42 1.85 -16.00
N TYR A 49 -16.20 0.64 -16.52
CA TYR A 49 -16.78 0.17 -17.79
C TYR A 49 -17.68 -1.06 -17.68
N GLY A 50 -17.71 -1.72 -16.54
CA GLY A 50 -18.51 -2.93 -16.32
C GLY A 50 -20.01 -2.66 -16.28
N LYS A 51 -20.79 -3.65 -16.72
CA LYS A 51 -22.25 -3.66 -16.56
C LYS A 51 -22.62 -3.73 -15.08
N PHE A 52 -23.84 -3.29 -14.73
CA PHE A 52 -24.32 -3.21 -13.33
C PHE A 52 -24.06 -4.48 -12.51
N TRP A 53 -24.38 -5.66 -13.04
CA TRP A 53 -24.22 -6.94 -12.33
C TRP A 53 -22.77 -7.31 -12.04
N VAL A 54 -21.86 -7.01 -12.97
CA VAL A 54 -20.42 -7.26 -12.78
C VAL A 54 -19.82 -6.20 -11.86
N ARG A 55 -20.32 -4.97 -11.93
CA ARG A 55 -19.86 -3.84 -11.11
C ARG A 55 -20.27 -3.98 -9.64
N ALA A 56 -21.46 -4.51 -9.37
CA ALA A 56 -22.04 -4.58 -8.03
C ALA A 56 -21.13 -5.23 -6.97
N PRO A 57 -20.54 -6.44 -7.17
CA PRO A 57 -19.68 -7.04 -6.16
C PRO A 57 -18.40 -6.23 -5.90
N PHE A 58 -17.79 -5.65 -6.93
CA PHE A 58 -16.60 -4.80 -6.77
C PHE A 58 -16.93 -3.49 -6.06
N ARG A 59 -18.11 -2.91 -6.33
CA ARG A 59 -18.58 -1.72 -5.63
C ARG A 59 -18.77 -2.01 -4.14
N LEU A 60 -19.42 -3.12 -3.81
CA LEU A 60 -19.60 -3.56 -2.43
C LEU A 60 -18.25 -3.77 -1.73
N TYR A 61 -17.29 -4.46 -2.38
CA TYR A 61 -15.93 -4.62 -1.87
C TYR A 61 -15.27 -3.26 -1.55
N VAL A 62 -15.28 -2.33 -2.50
CA VAL A 62 -14.63 -1.02 -2.33
C VAL A 62 -15.31 -0.21 -1.22
N ASP A 63 -16.63 -0.16 -1.21
CA ASP A 63 -17.40 0.64 -0.26
C ASP A 63 -17.25 0.09 1.17
N LEU A 64 -17.26 -1.24 1.35
CA LEU A 64 -17.05 -1.87 2.66
C LEU A 64 -15.64 -1.62 3.19
N ILE A 65 -14.62 -1.84 2.36
CA ILE A 65 -13.22 -1.71 2.79
C ILE A 65 -12.88 -0.24 3.09
N ARG A 66 -13.30 0.70 2.24
CA ARG A 66 -13.06 2.14 2.46
C ARG A 66 -13.91 2.71 3.60
N GLY A 67 -15.06 2.12 3.89
CA GLY A 67 -15.87 2.44 5.06
C GLY A 67 -15.34 1.88 6.38
N THR A 68 -14.35 0.99 6.33
CA THR A 68 -13.79 0.30 7.51
C THR A 68 -12.39 0.81 7.84
N PRO A 69 -12.07 1.10 9.11
CA PRO A 69 -10.70 1.43 9.50
C PRO A 69 -9.73 0.30 9.15
N VAL A 70 -8.57 0.63 8.56
CA VAL A 70 -7.55 -0.36 8.16
C VAL A 70 -7.11 -1.25 9.32
N PHE A 71 -7.07 -0.70 10.54
CA PHE A 71 -6.79 -1.47 11.75
C PHE A 71 -7.80 -2.60 11.98
N VAL A 72 -9.10 -2.29 11.86
CA VAL A 72 -10.18 -3.29 11.99
C VAL A 72 -10.09 -4.33 10.89
N LEU A 73 -9.73 -3.94 9.66
CA LEU A 73 -9.55 -4.86 8.55
C LEU A 73 -8.40 -5.85 8.77
N VAL A 74 -7.27 -5.38 9.32
CA VAL A 74 -6.13 -6.25 9.67
C VAL A 74 -6.54 -7.25 10.74
N LEU A 75 -7.23 -6.81 11.79
CA LEU A 75 -7.75 -7.71 12.83
C LEU A 75 -8.77 -8.72 12.25
N ALA A 76 -9.67 -8.28 11.38
CA ALA A 76 -10.63 -9.14 10.71
C ALA A 76 -9.92 -10.24 9.90
N CYS A 77 -8.90 -9.88 9.12
CA CYS A 77 -8.11 -10.88 8.38
C CYS A 77 -7.38 -11.84 9.33
N PHE A 78 -6.83 -11.34 10.43
CA PHE A 78 -6.11 -12.16 11.41
C PHE A 78 -7.00 -13.16 12.14
N TYR A 79 -8.22 -12.80 12.51
CA TYR A 79 -9.12 -13.69 13.25
C TYR A 79 -10.06 -14.50 12.35
N MET A 80 -10.60 -13.91 11.28
CA MET A 80 -11.63 -14.54 10.46
C MET A 80 -11.06 -15.59 9.50
N LEU A 81 -9.89 -15.36 8.89
CA LEU A 81 -9.32 -16.33 7.96
C LEU A 81 -9.01 -17.68 8.65
N PRO A 82 -8.35 -17.72 9.83
CA PRO A 82 -8.22 -18.96 10.59
C PRO A 82 -9.55 -19.58 11.02
N ALA A 83 -10.54 -18.77 11.40
CA ALA A 83 -11.89 -19.25 11.75
C ALA A 83 -12.61 -19.92 10.56
N LEU A 84 -12.27 -19.52 9.33
CA LEU A 84 -12.73 -20.15 8.09
C LEU A 84 -11.89 -21.38 7.68
N GLY A 85 -10.92 -21.80 8.52
CA GLY A 85 -10.08 -22.98 8.29
C GLY A 85 -8.76 -22.69 7.55
N TRP A 86 -8.43 -21.44 7.28
CA TRP A 86 -7.18 -21.08 6.59
C TRP A 86 -6.02 -21.01 7.57
N GLN A 87 -5.04 -21.91 7.44
CA GLN A 87 -3.82 -21.86 8.24
C GLN A 87 -2.86 -20.81 7.67
N ILE A 88 -2.91 -19.61 8.24
CA ILE A 88 -2.07 -18.49 7.83
C ILE A 88 -1.33 -17.88 9.02
N SER A 89 -0.14 -17.35 8.77
CA SER A 89 0.62 -16.61 9.78
C SER A 89 0.07 -15.20 10.00
N ALA A 90 0.42 -14.57 11.12
CA ALA A 90 0.09 -13.17 11.38
C ALA A 90 0.58 -12.24 10.26
N PHE A 91 1.78 -12.51 9.73
CA PHE A 91 2.35 -11.77 8.60
C PHE A 91 1.47 -11.91 7.34
N GLN A 92 1.03 -13.14 7.01
CA GLN A 92 0.16 -13.38 5.85
C GLN A 92 -1.21 -12.72 6.03
N ALA A 93 -1.80 -12.81 7.22
CA ALA A 93 -3.07 -12.15 7.51
C ALA A 93 -2.98 -10.63 7.37
N GLY A 94 -1.92 -10.03 7.92
CA GLY A 94 -1.63 -8.61 7.77
C GLY A 94 -1.41 -8.21 6.31
N ALA A 95 -0.64 -9.01 5.55
CA ALA A 95 -0.42 -8.79 4.13
C ALA A 95 -1.73 -8.81 3.33
N VAL A 96 -2.63 -9.76 3.62
CA VAL A 96 -3.96 -9.82 2.99
C VAL A 96 -4.80 -8.59 3.34
N GLY A 97 -4.86 -8.21 4.62
CA GLY A 97 -5.60 -7.02 5.04
C GLY A 97 -5.13 -5.74 4.36
N LEU A 98 -3.81 -5.52 4.32
CA LEU A 98 -3.23 -4.36 3.63
C LEU A 98 -3.39 -4.43 2.11
N THR A 99 -3.34 -5.63 1.51
CA THR A 99 -3.60 -5.84 0.08
C THR A 99 -5.02 -5.44 -0.29
N LEU A 100 -6.00 -5.88 0.49
CA LEU A 100 -7.41 -5.52 0.30
C LEU A 100 -7.64 -4.02 0.48
N PHE A 101 -7.01 -3.42 1.49
CA PHE A 101 -7.06 -1.98 1.73
C PHE A 101 -6.48 -1.20 0.55
N CYS A 102 -5.26 -1.54 0.11
CA CYS A 102 -4.58 -0.92 -1.02
C CYS A 102 -5.41 -1.07 -2.31
N GLY A 103 -5.91 -2.27 -2.61
CA GLY A 103 -6.73 -2.52 -3.79
C GLY A 103 -8.00 -1.66 -3.86
N SER A 104 -8.64 -1.42 -2.72
CA SER A 104 -9.84 -0.58 -2.68
C SER A 104 -9.50 0.89 -3.01
N HIS A 105 -8.38 1.40 -2.50
CA HIS A 105 -7.91 2.76 -2.77
C HIS A 105 -7.47 2.91 -4.22
N VAL A 106 -6.63 2.00 -4.72
CA VAL A 106 -6.15 2.02 -6.11
C VAL A 106 -7.30 1.87 -7.10
N SER A 107 -8.34 1.09 -6.79
CA SER A 107 -9.51 0.97 -7.67
C SER A 107 -10.23 2.30 -7.92
N GLU A 108 -10.30 3.14 -6.89
CA GLU A 108 -10.96 4.43 -6.96
C GLU A 108 -10.06 5.51 -7.57
N ILE A 109 -8.74 5.39 -7.38
CA ILE A 109 -7.75 6.18 -8.12
C ILE A 109 -7.87 5.91 -9.62
N VAL A 110 -7.88 4.64 -10.03
CA VAL A 110 -8.01 4.21 -11.43
C VAL A 110 -9.35 4.68 -12.01
N ARG A 111 -10.46 4.47 -11.29
CA ARG A 111 -11.79 4.92 -11.72
C ARG A 111 -11.85 6.43 -11.87
N GLY A 112 -11.35 7.18 -10.89
CA GLY A 112 -11.31 8.64 -10.91
C GLY A 112 -10.52 9.17 -12.09
N ALA A 113 -9.33 8.63 -12.32
CA ALA A 113 -8.46 9.03 -13.43
C ALA A 113 -9.10 8.76 -14.81
N LEU A 114 -9.73 7.60 -15.00
CA LEU A 114 -10.39 7.26 -16.26
C LEU A 114 -11.64 8.14 -16.51
N GLN A 115 -12.38 8.48 -15.46
CA GLN A 115 -13.57 9.34 -15.56
C GLN A 115 -13.22 10.82 -15.77
N ALA A 116 -12.05 11.26 -15.33
CA ALA A 116 -11.56 12.62 -15.54
C ALA A 116 -11.17 12.91 -17.00
N ILE A 117 -10.93 11.87 -17.82
CA ILE A 117 -10.58 12.04 -19.24
C ILE A 117 -11.81 12.56 -20.02
N PRO A 118 -11.67 13.65 -20.80
CA PRO A 118 -12.76 14.18 -21.61
C PRO A 118 -13.35 13.13 -22.56
N ARG A 119 -14.69 13.05 -22.65
CA ARG A 119 -15.38 12.11 -23.54
C ARG A 119 -14.95 12.23 -25.01
N GLY A 120 -14.56 13.44 -25.44
CA GLY A 120 -14.03 13.71 -26.77
C GLY A 120 -12.82 12.85 -27.16
N GLN A 121 -12.00 12.39 -26.20
CA GLN A 121 -10.88 11.48 -26.49
C GLN A 121 -11.38 10.11 -27.00
N LEU A 122 -12.44 9.59 -26.39
CA LEU A 122 -13.06 8.34 -26.81
C LEU A 122 -13.82 8.52 -28.14
N GLU A 123 -14.47 9.66 -28.34
CA GLU A 123 -15.17 9.99 -29.59
C GLU A 123 -14.20 10.15 -30.77
N ALA A 124 -13.07 10.84 -30.56
CA ALA A 124 -12.02 10.98 -31.56
C ALA A 124 -11.41 9.62 -31.95
N GLY A 125 -11.14 8.75 -30.96
CA GLY A 125 -10.66 7.38 -31.22
C GLY A 125 -11.65 6.59 -32.09
N LYS A 126 -12.95 6.69 -31.81
CA LYS A 126 -14.00 6.07 -32.63
C LYS A 126 -14.08 6.66 -34.04
N ALA A 127 -13.90 7.98 -34.19
CA ALA A 127 -13.94 8.66 -35.49
C ALA A 127 -12.82 8.20 -36.44
N ILE A 128 -11.68 7.78 -35.90
CA ILE A 128 -10.57 7.20 -36.67
C ILE A 128 -10.60 5.66 -36.74
N GLY A 129 -11.72 5.04 -36.34
CA GLY A 129 -11.95 3.59 -36.48
C GLY A 129 -11.38 2.72 -35.36
N LEU A 130 -10.93 3.28 -34.22
CA LEU A 130 -10.50 2.46 -33.09
C LEU A 130 -11.70 1.79 -32.40
N THR A 131 -11.55 0.49 -32.12
CA THR A 131 -12.45 -0.22 -31.20
C THR A 131 -12.31 0.32 -29.77
N PHE A 132 -13.26 -0.02 -28.90
CA PHE A 132 -13.20 0.38 -27.49
C PHE A 132 -11.90 -0.08 -26.81
N TYR A 133 -11.47 -1.33 -27.03
CA TYR A 133 -10.25 -1.87 -26.42
C TYR A 133 -8.99 -1.19 -26.96
N GLN A 134 -8.95 -0.86 -28.25
CA GLN A 134 -7.85 -0.08 -28.82
C GLN A 134 -7.84 1.36 -28.28
N SER A 135 -9.01 1.99 -28.15
CA SER A 135 -9.13 3.32 -27.56
C SER A 135 -8.70 3.30 -26.08
N LEU A 136 -9.10 2.28 -25.34
CA LEU A 136 -8.68 2.07 -23.96
C LEU A 136 -7.16 1.92 -23.84
N GLY A 137 -6.55 1.05 -24.66
CA GLY A 137 -5.11 0.77 -24.63
C GLY A 137 -4.24 1.92 -25.14
N TYR A 138 -4.58 2.53 -26.27
CA TYR A 138 -3.72 3.50 -26.94
C TYR A 138 -3.99 4.96 -26.56
N VAL A 139 -5.20 5.27 -26.04
CA VAL A 139 -5.61 6.65 -25.77
C VAL A 139 -5.87 6.86 -24.29
N LEU A 140 -6.77 6.07 -23.68
CA LEU A 140 -7.25 6.33 -22.33
C LEU A 140 -6.26 5.91 -21.24
N LEU A 141 -5.71 4.69 -21.29
CA LEU A 141 -4.78 4.19 -20.28
C LEU A 141 -3.49 5.02 -20.17
N PRO A 142 -2.83 5.45 -21.28
CA PRO A 142 -1.66 6.32 -21.18
C PRO A 142 -1.97 7.67 -20.52
N GLN A 143 -3.16 8.23 -20.80
CA GLN A 143 -3.62 9.49 -20.17
C GLN A 143 -4.00 9.30 -18.70
N ALA A 144 -4.68 8.21 -18.37
CA ALA A 144 -5.05 7.88 -17.00
C ALA A 144 -3.81 7.60 -16.15
N LEU A 145 -2.80 6.92 -16.69
CA LEU A 145 -1.57 6.59 -15.96
C LEU A 145 -0.88 7.84 -15.39
N ARG A 146 -0.89 8.95 -16.13
CA ARG A 146 -0.34 10.25 -15.67
C ARG A 146 -1.07 10.78 -14.43
N GLN A 147 -2.38 10.59 -14.37
CA GLN A 147 -3.20 11.02 -13.24
C GLN A 147 -3.15 10.04 -12.07
N ILE A 148 -3.03 8.74 -12.35
CA ILE A 148 -2.96 7.67 -11.35
C ILE A 148 -1.66 7.77 -10.55
N LEU A 149 -0.53 8.00 -11.23
CA LEU A 149 0.80 7.82 -10.64
C LEU A 149 1.05 8.67 -9.38
N PRO A 150 0.78 9.99 -9.35
CA PRO A 150 1.01 10.79 -8.14
C PRO A 150 0.17 10.33 -6.95
N THR A 151 -1.11 10.00 -7.18
CA THR A 151 -2.00 9.52 -6.12
C THR A 151 -1.65 8.10 -5.67
N TRP A 152 -1.16 7.26 -6.58
CA TRP A 152 -0.68 5.92 -6.28
C TRP A 152 0.58 5.94 -5.41
N VAL A 153 1.51 6.87 -5.65
CA VAL A 153 2.69 7.08 -4.79
C VAL A 153 2.25 7.43 -3.37
N ASN A 154 1.30 8.36 -3.22
CA ASN A 154 0.74 8.71 -1.91
C ASN A 154 0.12 7.49 -1.21
N SER A 155 -0.71 6.72 -1.92
CA SER A 155 -1.31 5.50 -1.38
C SER A 155 -0.24 4.46 -1.00
N SER A 156 0.85 4.35 -1.76
CA SER A 156 1.96 3.45 -1.42
C SER A 156 2.65 3.82 -0.10
N THR A 157 2.90 5.12 0.14
CA THR A 157 3.44 5.60 1.43
C THR A 157 2.46 5.38 2.59
N GLU A 158 1.16 5.44 2.31
CA GLU A 158 0.11 5.13 3.29
C GLU A 158 0.16 3.66 3.70
N ILE A 159 0.39 2.73 2.75
CA ILE A 159 0.56 1.31 3.06
C ILE A 159 1.79 1.05 3.93
N VAL A 160 2.90 1.77 3.71
CA VAL A 160 4.08 1.68 4.58
C VAL A 160 3.73 2.09 6.00
N LYS A 161 3.02 3.20 6.19
CA LYS A 161 2.58 3.65 7.52
C LYS A 161 1.58 2.68 8.14
N ALA A 162 0.63 2.16 7.37
CA ALA A 162 -0.36 1.19 7.83
C ALA A 162 0.27 -0.16 8.24
N SER A 163 1.45 -0.52 7.69
CA SER A 163 2.16 -1.73 8.10
C SER A 163 2.53 -1.76 9.58
N THR A 164 2.71 -0.60 10.21
CA THR A 164 2.98 -0.48 11.65
C THR A 164 1.87 -1.07 12.52
N LEU A 165 0.63 -1.13 12.01
CA LEU A 165 -0.51 -1.70 12.73
C LEU A 165 -0.39 -3.21 12.91
N LEU A 166 0.44 -3.89 12.12
CA LEU A 166 0.65 -5.34 12.24
C LEU A 166 1.40 -5.70 13.53
N SER A 167 2.06 -4.74 14.18
CA SER A 167 2.63 -4.91 15.52
C SER A 167 1.60 -5.44 16.53
N VAL A 168 0.33 -5.02 16.40
CA VAL A 168 -0.76 -5.41 17.30
C VAL A 168 -1.14 -6.88 17.18
N ILE A 169 -0.94 -7.49 16.01
CA ILE A 169 -1.15 -8.93 15.79
C ILE A 169 0.14 -9.74 15.94
N GLY A 170 1.18 -9.15 16.54
CA GLY A 170 2.43 -9.83 16.87
C GLY A 170 3.38 -10.04 15.69
N VAL A 171 3.19 -9.34 14.58
CA VAL A 171 4.19 -9.34 13.49
C VAL A 171 5.37 -8.49 13.93
N ALA A 172 6.55 -9.10 14.00
CA ALA A 172 7.81 -8.43 14.29
C ALA A 172 8.29 -7.59 13.09
N GLU A 173 7.50 -6.58 12.72
CA GLU A 173 7.91 -5.52 11.82
C GLU A 173 8.70 -4.44 12.60
N LEU A 174 9.12 -3.36 11.92
CA LEU A 174 10.02 -2.36 12.50
C LEU A 174 9.50 -1.75 13.81
N LEU A 175 8.20 -1.41 13.90
CA LEU A 175 7.66 -0.81 15.12
C LEU A 175 7.66 -1.81 16.29
N LEU A 176 7.18 -3.04 16.11
CA LEU A 176 7.21 -4.05 17.17
C LEU A 176 8.65 -4.42 17.55
N SER A 177 9.55 -4.53 16.58
CA SER A 177 10.97 -4.81 16.83
C SER A 177 11.62 -3.69 17.65
N THR A 178 11.26 -2.44 17.37
CA THR A 178 11.69 -1.27 18.13
C THR A 178 11.13 -1.30 19.56
N GLN A 179 9.86 -1.63 19.74
CA GLN A 179 9.24 -1.78 21.07
C GLN A 179 9.89 -2.89 21.90
N GLN A 180 10.27 -4.00 21.27
CA GLN A 180 10.97 -5.11 21.93
C GLN A 180 12.36 -4.69 22.43
N VAL A 181 13.06 -3.82 21.68
CA VAL A 181 14.35 -3.27 22.10
C VAL A 181 14.14 -2.26 23.24
N ILE A 182 13.18 -1.35 23.11
CA ILE A 182 12.82 -0.38 24.16
C ILE A 182 12.46 -1.10 25.47
N ALA A 183 11.75 -2.22 25.42
CA ALA A 183 11.37 -2.99 26.61
C ALA A 183 12.57 -3.55 27.39
N ARG A 184 13.75 -3.63 26.77
CA ARG A 184 14.99 -4.15 27.38
C ARG A 184 15.96 -3.03 27.76
N THR A 185 15.96 -1.93 27.01
CA THR A 185 16.92 -0.82 27.17
C THR A 185 16.33 0.41 27.87
N PHE A 186 14.99 0.52 27.89
CA PHE A 186 14.23 1.69 28.35
C PHE A 186 14.52 3.00 27.58
N MET A 187 15.29 2.96 26.49
CA MET A 187 15.66 4.11 25.65
C MET A 187 14.56 4.46 24.64
N THR A 188 13.43 4.95 25.14
CA THR A 188 12.20 5.11 24.35
C THR A 188 12.34 6.16 23.24
N LEU A 189 12.90 7.32 23.56
CA LEU A 189 12.95 8.46 22.64
C LEU A 189 13.88 8.15 21.46
N GLU A 190 15.07 7.64 21.76
CA GLU A 190 16.13 7.41 20.81
C GLU A 190 15.75 6.32 19.79
N PHE A 191 15.16 5.22 20.27
CA PHE A 191 14.73 4.13 19.39
C PHE A 191 13.50 4.50 18.55
N TYR A 192 12.54 5.28 19.07
CA TYR A 192 11.44 5.76 18.24
C TYR A 192 11.88 6.81 17.22
N LEU A 193 12.82 7.70 17.56
CA LEU A 193 13.41 8.63 16.58
C LEU A 193 14.14 7.88 15.47
N PHE A 194 14.90 6.84 15.83
CA PHE A 194 15.59 5.99 14.86
C PHE A 194 14.61 5.23 13.96
N ALA A 195 13.58 4.61 14.52
CA ALA A 195 12.53 3.93 13.74
C ALA A 195 11.80 4.92 12.82
N GLY A 196 11.47 6.11 13.31
CA GLY A 196 10.86 7.18 12.52
C GLY A 196 11.75 7.62 11.37
N PHE A 197 13.06 7.74 11.58
CA PHE A 197 14.03 8.00 10.53
C PHE A 197 14.05 6.90 9.47
N LEU A 198 14.03 5.62 9.87
CA LEU A 198 13.98 4.51 8.92
C LEU A 198 12.68 4.49 8.10
N PHE A 199 11.53 4.74 8.72
CA PHE A 199 10.27 4.91 7.98
C PHE A 199 10.30 6.12 7.04
N PHE A 200 10.94 7.22 7.43
CA PHE A 200 11.15 8.37 6.56
C PHE A 200 11.99 7.98 5.34
N VAL A 201 13.09 7.25 5.52
CA VAL A 201 13.94 6.76 4.42
C VAL A 201 13.13 5.90 3.44
N ILE A 202 12.31 4.97 3.93
CA ILE A 202 11.44 4.13 3.07
C ILE A 202 10.48 5.01 2.26
N ASN A 203 9.75 5.91 2.93
CA ASN A 203 8.75 6.75 2.27
C ASN A 203 9.39 7.71 1.26
N TYR A 204 10.52 8.34 1.63
CA TYR A 204 11.26 9.24 0.76
C TYR A 204 11.81 8.52 -0.47
N ALA A 205 12.26 7.27 -0.34
CA ALA A 205 12.68 6.45 -1.47
C ALA A 205 11.51 6.17 -2.44
N ILE A 206 10.32 5.86 -1.92
CA ILE A 206 9.10 5.68 -2.74
C ILE A 206 8.75 6.97 -3.46
N GLU A 207 8.79 8.12 -2.79
CA GLU A 207 8.52 9.43 -3.40
C GLU A 207 9.54 9.82 -4.48
N LEU A 208 10.82 9.54 -4.26
CA LEU A 208 11.87 9.78 -5.27
C LEU A 208 11.66 8.90 -6.50
N PHE A 209 11.36 7.62 -6.28
CA PHE A 209 11.06 6.68 -7.36
C PHE A 209 9.80 7.10 -8.14
N GLY A 210 8.75 7.52 -7.42
CA GLY A 210 7.53 8.07 -8.01
C GLY A 210 7.80 9.27 -8.90
N ARG A 211 8.55 10.26 -8.41
CA ARG A 211 8.96 11.45 -9.17
C ARG A 211 9.82 11.11 -10.39
N TYR A 212 10.68 10.10 -10.28
CA TYR A 212 11.46 9.62 -11.42
C TYR A 212 10.57 9.05 -12.53
N ILE A 213 9.58 8.21 -12.18
CA ILE A 213 8.62 7.66 -13.14
C ILE A 213 7.75 8.78 -13.73
N GLU A 214 7.26 9.70 -12.90
CA GLU A 214 6.39 10.80 -13.33
C GLU A 214 7.04 11.62 -14.46
N LYS A 215 8.33 11.96 -14.31
CA LYS A 215 9.12 12.68 -15.33
C LYS A 215 9.26 11.92 -16.66
N ARG A 216 9.11 10.58 -16.65
CA ARG A 216 9.16 9.76 -17.87
C ARG A 216 7.81 9.64 -18.56
N VAL A 217 6.71 9.78 -17.80
CA VAL A 217 5.33 9.63 -18.32
C VAL A 217 4.74 10.99 -18.72
N ALA A 218 5.22 12.09 -18.14
CA ALA A 218 4.98 13.45 -18.61
C ALA A 218 5.79 13.70 -19.90
N LEU A 219 5.10 13.83 -21.04
CA LEU A 219 5.67 14.40 -22.26
C LEU A 219 4.95 15.72 -22.55
N PRO A 220 5.69 16.71 -23.10
CA PRO A 220 5.40 18.15 -23.03
C PRO A 220 4.03 18.59 -23.56
#